data_AF-A0A8T9Q8Q5-F1
#
_entry.id   AF-A0A8T9Q8Q5-F1
#
_cell.length_a   1.000
_cell.length_b   1.000
_cell.length_c   1.000
_cell.angle_alpha   90.00
_cell.angle_beta   90.00
_cell.angle_gamma   90.00
#
_symmetry.space_group_name_H-M   'P 1'
#
loop_
_entity.id
_entity.type
_entity.pdbx_description
1 polymer ?
#
loop_
_entity_poly.entity_id
_entity_poly.type
_entity_poly.pdbx_seq_one_letter_code
_entity_poly.pdbx_strand_id
1 'polypeptide(L)'
;MSATTLLYRPVNQQELDLIAASNWQHFPPRLPEQPIFYPVLNEEYAAQISRDWNVPFYGVGYVVRFAVDSAYLHKFPVQNVGNPQHNELWVPAEQLEEFNQHIRGPIEVISEFRRPA
;
A
#
# COMPACT_ATOMS: atom_id res chain seq x y z
N MET A 1 17.23 17.33 2.85
CA MET A 1 16.01 16.51 3.00
C MET A 1 15.65 16.01 1.62
N SER A 2 15.65 14.69 1.39
CA SER A 2 15.20 14.14 0.13
C SER A 2 13.69 14.38 -0.01
N ALA A 3 13.23 14.69 -1.22
CA ALA A 3 11.80 14.77 -1.51
C ALA A 3 11.16 13.38 -1.34
N THR A 4 9.94 13.37 -0.82
CA THR A 4 9.17 12.13 -0.64
C THR A 4 7.83 12.23 -1.35
N THR A 5 7.37 11.11 -1.89
CA THR A 5 6.03 10.96 -2.46
C THR A 5 5.18 10.15 -1.50
N LEU A 6 3.95 10.59 -1.27
CA LEU A 6 2.96 9.83 -0.51
C LEU A 6 2.34 8.75 -1.39
N LEU A 7 2.32 7.53 -0.87
CA LEU A 7 1.65 6.39 -1.45
C LEU A 7 0.63 5.83 -0.46
N TYR A 8 -0.33 5.09 -0.99
CA TYR A 8 -1.41 4.50 -0.24
C TYR A 8 -1.50 3.02 -0.55
N ARG A 9 -2.01 2.24 0.40
CA ARG A 9 -2.31 0.84 0.15
C ARG A 9 -3.54 0.38 0.92
N PRO A 10 -4.50 -0.29 0.27
CA PRO A 10 -5.57 -0.99 0.96
C PRO A 10 -4.99 -2.26 1.62
N VAL A 11 -5.23 -2.50 2.90
CA VAL A 11 -4.79 -3.70 3.63
C VAL A 11 -5.97 -4.36 4.35
N ASN A 12 -5.90 -5.67 4.59
CA ASN A 12 -6.84 -6.37 5.49
C ASN A 12 -6.26 -6.43 6.92
N GLN A 13 -6.98 -7.06 7.85
CA GLN A 13 -6.52 -7.18 9.25
C GLN A 13 -5.19 -7.93 9.38
N GLN A 14 -5.04 -9.06 8.70
CA GLN A 14 -3.85 -9.90 8.82
C GLN A 14 -2.59 -9.16 8.36
N GLU A 15 -2.68 -8.41 7.27
CA GLU A 15 -1.56 -7.61 6.77
C GLU A 15 -1.27 -6.40 7.67
N LEU A 16 -2.32 -5.78 8.22
CA LEU A 16 -2.17 -4.70 9.19
C LEU A 16 -1.43 -5.17 10.45
N ASP A 17 -1.77 -6.35 10.97
CA ASP A 17 -1.11 -6.93 12.16
C ASP A 17 0.38 -7.18 11.91
N LEU A 18 0.76 -7.61 10.71
CA LEU A 18 2.15 -7.81 10.31
C LEU A 18 2.92 -6.48 10.20
N ILE A 19 2.27 -5.42 9.68
CA ILE A 19 2.84 -4.07 9.66
C ILE A 19 3.02 -3.55 11.09
N ALA A 20 2.04 -3.77 11.96
CA ALA A 20 2.14 -3.37 13.37
C ALA A 20 3.29 -4.12 14.09
N ALA A 21 3.45 -5.42 13.82
CA ALA A 21 4.56 -6.23 14.34
C ALA A 21 5.94 -5.77 13.84
N SER A 22 6.01 -5.08 12.70
CA SER A 22 7.24 -4.46 12.19
C SER A 22 7.50 -3.06 12.76
N ASN A 23 6.79 -2.66 13.82
CA ASN A 23 6.76 -1.31 14.39
C ASN A 23 6.34 -0.25 13.36
N TRP A 24 5.43 -0.60 12.44
CA TRP A 24 4.91 0.29 11.40
C TRP A 24 5.97 0.79 10.43
N GLN A 25 7.05 0.03 10.21
CA GLN A 25 8.15 0.44 9.32
C GLN A 25 8.14 -0.30 7.98
N HIS A 26 7.63 -1.53 7.95
CA HIS A 26 7.79 -2.40 6.79
C HIS A 26 6.50 -3.15 6.44
N PHE A 27 6.27 -3.33 5.15
CA PHE A 27 5.31 -4.30 4.63
C PHE A 27 5.89 -5.72 4.69
N PRO A 28 5.07 -6.75 4.99
CA PRO A 28 5.54 -8.13 5.01
C PRO A 28 5.91 -8.60 3.59
N PRO A 29 6.83 -9.58 3.46
CA PRO A 29 7.13 -10.21 2.17
C PRO A 29 5.87 -10.73 1.47
N ARG A 30 5.85 -10.64 0.14
CA ARG A 30 4.76 -11.23 -0.66
C ARG A 30 4.87 -12.75 -0.66
N LEU A 31 3.73 -13.41 -0.84
CA LEU A 31 3.72 -14.85 -1.08
C LEU A 31 4.30 -15.16 -2.47
N PRO A 32 4.89 -16.36 -2.71
CA PRO A 32 5.51 -16.71 -4.00
C PRO A 32 4.57 -16.55 -5.21
N GLU A 33 3.28 -16.78 -5.01
CA GLU A 33 2.23 -16.61 -6.03
C GLU A 33 1.81 -15.16 -6.27
N GLN A 34 2.34 -14.21 -5.50
CA GLN A 34 2.05 -12.79 -5.58
C GLN A 34 3.28 -12.04 -6.11
N PRO A 35 3.49 -11.97 -7.44
CA PRO A 35 4.73 -11.49 -8.03
C PRO A 35 4.97 -9.98 -7.87
N ILE A 36 3.94 -9.23 -7.47
CA ILE A 36 3.98 -7.76 -7.43
C ILE A 36 3.43 -7.26 -6.09
N PHE A 37 4.11 -6.25 -5.55
CA PHE A 37 3.61 -5.33 -4.54
C PHE A 37 3.17 -4.04 -5.23
N TYR A 38 1.91 -3.65 -5.06
CA TYR A 38 1.30 -2.54 -5.79
C TYR A 38 0.73 -1.47 -4.86
N PRO A 39 1.51 -0.44 -4.50
CA PRO A 39 0.97 0.72 -3.83
C PRO A 39 0.33 1.67 -4.85
N VAL A 40 -0.68 2.42 -4.41
CA VAL A 40 -1.43 3.35 -5.25
C VAL A 40 -1.06 4.80 -4.95
N LEU A 41 -1.22 5.67 -5.95
CA LEU A 41 -0.85 7.09 -5.82
C LEU A 41 -2.01 7.97 -5.29
N ASN A 42 -3.21 7.40 -5.13
CA ASN A 42 -4.41 8.15 -4.78
C ASN A 42 -5.15 7.52 -3.58
N GLU A 43 -5.45 8.32 -2.57
CA GLU A 43 -6.15 7.91 -1.35
C GLU A 43 -7.58 7.43 -1.62
N GLU A 44 -8.35 8.17 -2.43
CA GLU A 44 -9.73 7.82 -2.77
C GLU A 44 -9.80 6.48 -3.49
N TYR A 45 -8.81 6.20 -4.35
CA TYR A 45 -8.70 4.91 -5.01
C TYR A 45 -8.37 3.78 -4.01
N ALA A 46 -7.44 4.00 -3.08
CA ALA A 46 -7.19 3.02 -2.01
C ALA A 46 -8.45 2.76 -1.16
N ALA A 47 -9.19 3.82 -0.84
CA ALA A 47 -10.45 3.72 -0.11
C ALA A 47 -11.51 2.96 -0.90
N GLN A 48 -11.60 3.19 -2.20
CA GLN A 48 -12.49 2.44 -3.10
C GLN A 48 -12.17 0.94 -3.06
N ILE A 49 -10.90 0.56 -3.22
CA ILE A 49 -10.48 -0.85 -3.15
C ILE A 49 -10.85 -1.46 -1.79
N SER A 50 -10.59 -0.75 -0.69
CA SER A 50 -10.91 -1.26 0.65
C SER A 50 -12.40 -1.46 0.87
N ARG A 51 -13.26 -0.56 0.38
CA ARG A 51 -14.73 -0.67 0.51
C ARG A 51 -15.31 -1.74 -0.39
N ASP A 52 -14.90 -1.77 -1.65
CA ASP A 52 -15.56 -2.56 -2.69
C ASP A 52 -15.02 -4.00 -2.74
N TRP A 53 -13.81 -4.23 -2.25
CA TRP A 53 -13.14 -5.54 -2.29
C TRP A 53 -12.79 -6.07 -0.90
N ASN A 54 -12.02 -5.33 -0.09
CA ASN A 54 -11.54 -5.86 1.19
C ASN A 54 -12.67 -6.12 2.19
N VAL A 55 -13.61 -5.19 2.35
CA VAL A 55 -14.74 -5.36 3.28
C VAL A 55 -15.65 -6.55 2.89
N PRO A 56 -16.06 -6.72 1.62
CA PRO A 56 -16.79 -7.91 1.20
C PRO A 56 -16.02 -9.20 1.46
N PHE A 57 -14.72 -9.25 1.16
CA PHE A 57 -13.95 -10.50 1.22
C PHE A 57 -13.45 -10.87 2.63
N TYR A 58 -12.97 -9.87 3.38
CA TYR A 58 -12.32 -10.06 4.68
C TYR A 58 -13.13 -9.51 5.86
N GLY A 59 -14.26 -8.83 5.61
CA GLY A 59 -15.11 -8.23 6.64
C GLY A 59 -14.63 -6.84 7.13
N VAL A 60 -13.36 -6.52 6.91
CA VAL A 60 -12.72 -5.25 7.25
C VAL A 60 -11.66 -4.91 6.20
N GLY A 61 -11.48 -3.61 5.96
CA GLY A 61 -10.41 -3.08 5.13
C GLY A 61 -9.89 -1.77 5.71
N TYR A 62 -8.59 -1.56 5.59
CA TYR A 62 -7.92 -0.34 6.04
C TYR A 62 -7.23 0.32 4.86
N VAL A 63 -7.02 1.63 4.93
CA VAL A 63 -6.11 2.33 4.04
C VAL A 63 -4.94 2.80 4.88
N VAL A 64 -3.74 2.41 4.46
CA VAL A 64 -2.50 2.93 5.03
C VAL A 64 -1.88 3.95 4.08
N ARG A 65 -1.24 4.96 4.66
CA ARG A 65 -0.44 5.99 4.00
C ARG A 65 1.00 5.89 4.45
N PHE A 66 1.93 6.09 3.53
CA PHE A 66 3.36 6.10 3.83
C PHE A 66 4.12 6.96 2.83
N ALA A 67 5.25 7.52 3.26
CA ALA A 67 6.11 8.35 2.43
C ALA A 67 7.30 7.53 1.93
N VAL A 68 7.63 7.65 0.64
CA VAL A 68 8.79 6.97 0.04
C VAL A 68 9.67 8.00 -0.66
N ASP A 69 10.98 7.77 -0.66
CA ASP A 69 11.93 8.60 -1.40
C ASP A 69 11.53 8.73 -2.89
N SER A 70 11.27 9.96 -3.35
CA SER A 70 10.76 10.21 -4.70
C SER A 70 11.76 9.80 -5.79
N ALA A 71 13.07 9.94 -5.54
CA ALA A 71 14.09 9.58 -6.50
C ALA A 71 14.17 8.06 -6.68
N TYR A 72 13.98 7.30 -5.59
CA TYR A 72 13.86 5.85 -5.66
C TYR A 72 12.62 5.41 -6.47
N LEU A 73 11.48 6.07 -6.27
CA LEU A 73 10.24 5.73 -6.96
C LEU A 73 10.31 5.89 -8.49
N HIS A 74 11.21 6.71 -9.03
CA HIS A 74 11.41 6.85 -10.48
C HIS A 74 11.83 5.54 -11.18
N LYS A 75 12.28 4.52 -10.44
CA LYS A 75 12.53 3.17 -10.96
C LYS A 75 11.26 2.46 -11.43
N PHE A 76 10.10 2.84 -10.89
CA PHE A 76 8.82 2.17 -11.14
C PHE A 76 7.93 3.06 -12.02
N PRO A 77 7.60 2.64 -13.26
CA PRO A 77 6.68 3.40 -14.10
C PRO A 77 5.28 3.36 -13.49
N VAL A 78 4.61 4.52 -13.45
CA VAL A 78 3.21 4.64 -13.05
C VAL A 78 2.33 3.87 -14.05
N GLN A 79 1.55 2.93 -13.53
CA GLN A 79 0.57 2.18 -14.29
C GLN A 79 -0.81 2.77 -14.03
N ASN A 80 -1.57 3.06 -15.09
CA ASN A 80 -2.98 3.40 -14.97
C ASN A 80 -3.83 2.16 -15.30
N VAL A 81 -4.62 1.70 -14.35
CA VAL A 81 -5.36 0.41 -14.46
C VAL A 81 -6.86 0.60 -14.66
N GLY A 82 -7.29 1.81 -15.04
CA GLY A 82 -8.71 2.09 -15.25
C GLY A 82 -9.00 3.58 -15.37
N ASN A 83 -9.62 4.15 -14.34
CA ASN A 83 -9.95 5.56 -14.33
C ASN A 83 -8.69 6.44 -14.19
N PRO A 84 -8.75 7.74 -14.52
CA PRO A 84 -7.59 8.64 -14.42
C PRO A 84 -6.92 8.70 -13.04
N GLN A 85 -7.65 8.35 -11.97
CA GLN A 85 -7.16 8.32 -10.59
C GLN A 85 -6.61 6.94 -10.17
N HIS A 86 -6.84 5.89 -10.98
CA HIS A 86 -6.43 4.50 -10.71
C HIS A 86 -4.96 4.29 -11.10
N ASN A 87 -4.08 5.06 -10.48
CA ASN A 87 -2.65 5.02 -10.70
C ASN A 87 -1.96 4.18 -9.62
N GLU A 88 -1.11 3.26 -10.05
CA GLU A 88 -0.39 2.32 -9.21
C GLU A 88 1.08 2.24 -9.62
N LEU A 89 1.93 1.79 -8.69
CA LEU A 89 3.28 1.34 -9.01
C LEU A 89 3.30 -0.17 -8.96
N TRP A 90 4.06 -0.80 -9.85
CA TRP A 90 4.29 -2.25 -9.80
C TRP A 90 5.72 -2.51 -9.34
N VAL A 91 5.87 -2.84 -8.06
CA VAL A 91 7.15 -3.20 -7.44
C VAL A 91 7.27 -4.73 -7.47
N PRO A 92 8.31 -5.30 -8.09
CA PRO A 92 8.52 -6.75 -8.04
C PRO A 92 8.63 -7.25 -6.60
N ALA A 93 8.04 -8.40 -6.30
CA ALA A 93 8.01 -8.96 -4.94
C ALA A 93 9.42 -9.12 -4.33
N GLU A 94 10.40 -9.48 -5.15
CA GLU A 94 11.81 -9.62 -4.78
C GLU A 94 12.47 -8.27 -4.42
N GLN A 95 11.91 -7.15 -4.86
CA GLN A 95 12.39 -5.80 -4.53
C GLN A 95 11.68 -5.19 -3.32
N LEU A 96 10.70 -5.88 -2.70
CA LEU A 96 9.92 -5.33 -1.59
C LEU A 96 10.79 -5.06 -0.36
N GLU A 97 11.83 -5.86 -0.12
CA GLU A 97 12.76 -5.62 0.98
C GLU A 97 13.57 -4.32 0.75
N GLU A 98 14.06 -4.09 -0.46
CA GLU A 98 14.70 -2.80 -0.83
C GLU A 98 13.69 -1.66 -0.71
N PHE A 99 12.47 -1.83 -1.22
CA PHE A 99 11.42 -0.82 -1.17
C PHE A 99 11.13 -0.36 0.26
N ASN A 100 11.04 -1.31 1.19
CA ASN A 100 10.83 -1.05 2.61
C ASN A 100 11.92 -0.13 3.22
N GLN A 101 13.18 -0.25 2.78
CA GLN A 101 14.28 0.60 3.24
C GLN A 101 14.16 2.06 2.75
N HIS A 102 13.36 2.30 1.71
CA HIS A 102 13.08 3.62 1.15
C HIS A 102 11.84 4.28 1.74
N ILE A 103 11.07 3.59 2.59
CA ILE A 103 9.99 4.19 3.37
C ILE A 103 10.60 5.18 4.39
N ARG A 104 9.95 6.33 4.55
CA ARG A 104 10.37 7.42 5.43
C ARG A 104 9.27 7.70 6.45
N GLY A 105 9.61 7.54 7.72
CA GLY A 105 8.63 7.62 8.81
C GLY A 105 7.76 6.37 8.90
N PRO A 106 6.74 6.39 9.77
CA PRO A 106 5.84 5.25 9.97
C PRO A 106 4.84 5.11 8.83
N ILE A 107 4.36 3.88 8.65
CA ILE A 107 3.14 3.57 7.90
C ILE A 107 1.95 3.92 8.80
N GLU A 108 1.05 4.77 8.32
CA GLU A 108 -0.06 5.31 9.10
C GLU A 108 -1.40 4.78 8.60
N VAL A 109 -2.27 4.29 9.49
CA VAL A 109 -3.66 4.03 9.13
C VAL A 109 -4.39 5.37 9.02
N ILE A 110 -5.01 5.63 7.88
CA ILE A 110 -5.74 6.87 7.62
C ILE A 110 -7.24 6.67 7.41
N SER A 111 -7.66 5.42 7.16
CA SER A 111 -9.08 5.07 7.05
C SER A 111 -9.31 3.61 7.41
N GLU A 112 -10.51 3.35 7.93
CA GLU A 112 -10.99 2.02 8.30
C GLU A 112 -12.42 1.84 7.76
N PHE A 113 -12.67 0.68 7.18
CA PHE A 113 -13.96 0.30 6.61
C PHE A 113 -14.36 -1.05 7.17
N ARG A 114 -15.61 -1.18 7.63
CA ARG A 114 -16.19 -2.43 8.15
C ARG A 114 -17.56 -2.63 7.55
N ARG A 115 -18.01 -3.89 7.53
CA ARG A 115 -19.44 -4.15 7.27
C ARG A 115 -20.27 -3.48 8.38
N PRO A 116 -21.43 -2.90 8.04
CA PRO A 116 -22.42 -2.55 9.05
C PRO A 116 -22.75 -3.80 9.87
N ALA A 117 -22.87 -3.63 11.18
CA ALA A 117 -23.32 -4.67 12.10
C ALA A 117 -24.77 -5.06 11.84
#